data_AF-A0A9P0JVX0-F1
#
_entry.id   AF-A0A9P0JVX0-F1
#
_cell.length_a   1.000
_cell.length_b   1.000
_cell.length_c   1.000
_cell.angle_alpha   90.00
_cell.angle_beta   90.00
_cell.angle_gamma   90.00
#
_symmetry.space_group_name_H-M   'P 1'
#
loop_
_entity.id
_entity.type
_entity.pdbx_description
1 polymer ?
#
loop_
_entity_poly.entity_id
_entity_poly.type
_entity_poly.pdbx_seq_one_letter_code
_entity_poly.pdbx_strand_id
1 'polypeptide(L)'
;MNTEVLVTQHIKKPPVATLHYTTLMLRSTCDERSIDYCHIVSWYIGVEMQFYIISLVLITLLIKMGRSKIPYVICVLLILSILGAFWDHYRHGYPSSLAANPEDVYRLQFNKQPQWHDHFSSFIGNFSGSLLGILFGYILYMYGRQRIFTSSIHEYIWWVLSVGTLTVVASLPFFVDVDRSPATSALWVALTRPLFAFGIGILILGMSEGLGGVIKWACEWSPTYYLAKLSYTVYIGHPILQHIRIGLMRHPVHIDEVTMIIILLADIAAAFIFALLLTLLFEMPFNELANMMFRTKRISESDKKK
;
A
#
# COMPACT_ATOMS: atom_id res chain seq x y z
N MET A 1 -24.57 14.77 -45.75
CA MET A 1 -25.76 15.02 -44.90
C MET A 1 -25.71 13.97 -43.80
N ASN A 2 -24.91 14.18 -42.75
CA ASN A 2 -25.21 14.97 -41.55
C ASN A 2 -26.61 14.60 -41.02
N THR A 3 -26.76 14.06 -39.81
CA THR A 3 -26.35 14.73 -38.58
C THR A 3 -26.20 13.73 -37.43
N GLU A 4 -25.02 13.73 -36.80
CA GLU A 4 -24.77 13.16 -35.48
C GLU A 4 -25.53 13.95 -34.41
N VAL A 5 -26.26 13.27 -33.53
CA VAL A 5 -26.78 13.87 -32.29
C VAL A 5 -25.77 13.57 -31.19
N LEU A 6 -24.78 14.45 -31.08
CA LEU A 6 -23.88 14.59 -29.93
C LEU A 6 -24.72 14.99 -28.71
N VAL A 7 -25.00 14.04 -27.82
CA VAL A 7 -25.46 14.35 -26.46
C VAL A 7 -24.22 14.72 -25.65
N THR A 8 -23.80 15.98 -25.75
CA THR A 8 -22.90 16.62 -24.79
C THR A 8 -23.64 16.74 -23.45
N GLN A 9 -23.50 15.73 -22.58
CA GLN A 9 -23.77 15.91 -21.17
C GLN A 9 -22.64 16.77 -20.58
N HIS A 10 -22.91 18.06 -20.46
CA HIS A 10 -22.20 18.95 -19.55
C HIS A 10 -22.36 18.43 -18.12
N ILE A 11 -21.42 17.61 -17.65
CA ILE A 11 -21.28 17.28 -16.23
C ILE A 11 -20.81 18.57 -15.53
N LYS A 12 -21.77 19.31 -14.97
CA LYS A 12 -21.51 20.34 -13.96
C LYS A 12 -20.79 19.65 -12.81
N LYS A 13 -19.48 19.86 -12.68
CA LYS A 13 -18.72 19.50 -11.47
C LYS A 13 -19.35 20.22 -10.28
N PRO A 14 -19.86 19.51 -9.24
CA PRO A 14 -20.23 20.17 -8.00
C PRO A 14 -18.95 20.65 -7.30
N PRO A 15 -18.94 21.84 -6.65
CA PRO A 15 -17.80 22.31 -5.89
C PRO A 15 -17.85 21.61 -4.52
N VAL A 16 -17.31 20.38 -4.44
CA VAL A 16 -17.10 19.74 -3.15
C VAL A 16 -15.66 20.03 -2.75
N ALA A 17 -15.48 21.15 -2.05
CA ALA A 17 -14.25 21.58 -1.41
C ALA A 17 -13.93 20.74 -0.16
N THR A 18 -13.91 19.42 -0.31
CA THR A 18 -13.70 18.48 0.80
C THR A 18 -12.46 17.65 0.48
N LEU A 19 -11.38 17.90 1.24
CA LEU A 19 -10.13 17.13 1.30
C LEU A 19 -9.12 17.22 0.14
N HIS A 20 -9.00 18.38 -0.54
CA HIS A 20 -7.82 18.65 -1.41
C HIS A 20 -6.50 18.88 -0.66
N TYR A 21 -6.49 18.89 0.68
CA TYR A 21 -5.29 19.16 1.48
C TYR A 21 -4.42 17.92 1.75
N THR A 22 -4.96 16.71 1.69
CA THR A 22 -4.19 15.47 1.93
C THR A 22 -3.25 15.10 0.78
N THR A 23 -3.44 15.67 -0.41
CA THR A 23 -2.55 15.50 -1.57
C THR A 23 -1.46 16.58 -1.66
N LEU A 24 -1.47 17.56 -0.76
CA LEU A 24 -0.65 18.78 -0.90
C LEU A 24 0.82 18.57 -0.53
N MET A 25 1.14 17.56 0.29
CA MET A 25 2.52 17.24 0.71
C MET A 25 3.38 16.62 -0.41
N LEU A 26 2.79 16.14 -1.51
CA LEU A 26 3.50 15.61 -2.68
C LEU A 26 3.14 16.35 -3.98
N ARG A 27 2.57 17.55 -3.88
CA ARG A 27 2.31 18.40 -5.05
C ARG A 27 3.62 19.06 -5.49
N SER A 28 4.61 18.25 -5.89
CA SER A 28 5.88 18.72 -6.44
C SER A 28 5.87 18.67 -7.98
N THR A 29 5.65 19.85 -8.56
CA THR A 29 6.43 20.41 -9.69
C THR A 29 6.35 19.81 -11.10
N CYS A 30 5.28 19.13 -11.51
CA CYS A 30 5.01 18.91 -12.94
C CYS A 30 3.59 19.39 -13.28
N ASP A 31 3.52 20.58 -13.90
CA ASP A 31 2.33 21.22 -14.49
C ASP A 31 1.14 21.49 -13.54
N GLU A 32 0.80 22.76 -13.34
CA GLU A 32 -0.37 23.18 -12.54
C GLU A 32 -1.72 22.78 -13.17
N ARG A 33 -1.73 22.29 -14.42
CA ARG A 33 -2.97 21.91 -15.14
C ARG A 33 -3.26 20.41 -15.20
N SER A 34 -2.31 19.53 -14.89
CA SER A 34 -2.50 18.07 -14.90
C SER A 34 -2.10 17.46 -13.55
N ILE A 35 -2.83 16.43 -13.10
CA ILE A 35 -2.50 15.71 -11.87
C ILE A 35 -1.40 14.68 -12.20
N ASP A 36 -0.23 15.15 -12.65
CA ASP A 36 0.84 14.27 -13.12
C ASP A 36 1.88 14.06 -12.01
N TYR A 37 2.04 12.81 -11.58
CA TYR A 37 3.15 12.40 -10.72
C TYR A 37 4.43 12.27 -11.56
N CYS A 38 5.53 12.90 -11.14
CA CYS A 38 6.83 12.67 -11.76
C CYS A 38 7.27 11.20 -11.65
N HIS A 39 6.87 10.51 -10.59
CA HIS A 39 7.18 9.11 -10.35
C HIS A 39 5.98 8.38 -9.75
N ILE A 40 5.50 7.33 -10.42
CA ILE A 40 4.20 6.73 -10.11
C ILE A 40 4.09 6.06 -8.75
N VAL A 41 5.21 5.74 -8.10
CA VAL A 41 5.20 5.13 -6.74
C VAL A 41 5.45 6.16 -5.63
N SER A 42 5.68 7.44 -5.96
CA SER A 42 5.96 8.44 -4.94
C SER A 42 4.76 8.72 -4.02
N TRP A 43 3.52 8.53 -4.51
CA TRP A 43 2.30 8.75 -3.73
C TRP A 43 2.31 7.97 -2.40
N TYR A 44 2.79 6.73 -2.43
CA TYR A 44 2.81 5.85 -1.27
C TYR A 44 3.76 6.40 -0.20
N ILE A 45 4.95 6.86 -0.60
CA ILE A 45 5.93 7.43 0.33
C ILE A 45 5.33 8.65 1.05
N GLY A 46 4.61 9.53 0.33
CA GLY A 46 3.97 10.67 0.96
C GLY A 46 2.83 10.28 1.90
N VAL A 47 2.02 9.30 1.51
CA VAL A 47 0.96 8.75 2.36
C VAL A 47 1.55 8.08 3.60
N GLU A 48 2.65 7.32 3.48
CA GLU A 48 3.36 6.73 4.62
C GLU A 48 3.90 7.79 5.58
N MET A 49 4.50 8.87 5.07
CA MET A 49 4.96 9.97 5.92
C MET A 49 3.81 10.62 6.69
N GLN A 50 2.64 10.79 6.06
CA GLN A 50 1.43 11.29 6.72
C GLN A 50 0.96 10.33 7.82
N PHE A 51 0.88 9.03 7.53
CA PHE A 51 0.53 8.02 8.52
C PHE A 51 1.53 7.95 9.66
N TYR A 52 2.83 8.10 9.40
CA TYR A 52 3.85 8.12 10.44
C TYR A 52 3.60 9.27 11.43
N ILE A 53 3.43 10.50 10.93
CA ILE A 53 3.17 11.68 11.76
C ILE A 53 1.87 11.51 12.55
N ILE A 54 0.79 11.08 11.89
CA ILE A 54 -0.52 10.89 12.54
C ILE A 54 -0.46 9.78 13.58
N SER A 55 0.25 8.68 13.29
CA SER A 55 0.41 7.56 14.23
C SER A 55 1.17 7.99 15.49
N LEU A 56 2.23 8.80 15.36
CA LEU A 56 2.95 9.33 16.52
C LEU A 56 2.04 10.18 17.42
N VAL A 57 1.25 11.07 16.82
CA VAL A 57 0.29 11.91 17.57
C VAL A 57 -0.80 11.05 18.20
N LEU A 58 -1.41 10.15 17.42
CA LEU A 58 -2.47 9.26 17.86
C LEU A 58 -2.03 8.39 19.03
N ILE A 59 -0.89 7.69 18.92
CA ILE A 59 -0.34 6.84 19.98
C ILE A 59 -0.07 7.68 21.24
N THR A 60 0.51 8.88 21.09
CA THR A 60 0.78 9.78 22.22
C THR A 60 -0.50 10.18 22.96
N LEU A 61 -1.56 10.52 22.23
CA LEU A 61 -2.86 10.85 22.81
C LEU A 61 -3.52 9.63 23.47
N LEU A 62 -3.47 8.48 22.81
CA LEU A 62 -4.07 7.25 23.33
C LEU A 62 -3.41 6.76 24.62
N ILE A 63 -2.08 6.87 24.72
CA ILE A 63 -1.36 6.53 25.95
C ILE A 63 -1.80 7.44 27.11
N LYS A 64 -2.04 8.74 26.85
CA LYS A 64 -2.56 9.68 27.86
C LYS A 64 -3.99 9.35 28.30
N MET A 65 -4.83 8.82 27.40
CA MET A 65 -6.22 8.45 27.71
C MET A 65 -6.36 7.13 28.50
N GLY A 66 -5.28 6.35 28.57
CA GLY A 66 -5.20 5.05 29.24
C GLY A 66 -5.16 3.89 28.24
N ARG A 67 -4.20 2.96 28.45
CA ARG A 67 -3.89 1.88 27.50
C ARG A 67 -5.10 1.00 27.13
N SER A 68 -5.97 0.71 28.09
CA SER A 68 -7.16 -0.13 27.85
C SER A 68 -8.14 0.47 26.84
N LYS A 69 -8.09 1.78 26.57
CA LYS A 69 -8.98 2.45 25.60
C LYS A 69 -8.46 2.39 24.16
N ILE A 70 -7.19 2.07 23.95
CA ILE A 70 -6.53 1.96 22.63
C ILE A 70 -7.34 1.12 21.64
N PRO A 71 -7.69 -0.15 21.93
CA PRO A 71 -8.39 -0.99 20.95
C PRO A 71 -9.76 -0.42 20.58
N TYR A 72 -10.51 0.13 21.53
CA TYR A 72 -11.83 0.70 21.27
C TYR A 72 -11.76 1.91 20.33
N VAL A 73 -10.83 2.84 20.57
CA VAL A 73 -10.67 4.02 19.71
C VAL A 73 -10.22 3.61 18.31
N ILE A 74 -9.27 2.67 18.19
CA ILE A 74 -8.82 2.17 16.89
C ILE A 74 -9.97 1.48 16.15
N CYS A 75 -10.78 0.66 16.81
CA CYS A 75 -11.94 0.02 16.18
C CYS A 75 -12.96 1.05 15.67
N VAL A 76 -13.24 2.11 16.43
CA VAL A 76 -14.12 3.20 15.98
C VAL A 76 -13.53 3.89 14.75
N LEU A 77 -12.24 4.25 14.78
CA LEU A 77 -11.58 4.87 13.63
C LEU A 77 -11.54 3.94 12.40
N LEU A 78 -11.38 2.63 12.61
CA LEU A 78 -11.38 1.63 11.55
C LEU A 78 -12.76 1.58 10.89
N ILE A 79 -13.84 1.50 11.68
CA ILE A 79 -15.21 1.52 11.16
C ILE A 79 -15.47 2.82 10.38
N LEU A 80 -15.08 3.97 10.92
CA LEU A 80 -15.22 5.26 10.23
C LEU A 80 -14.42 5.30 8.93
N SER A 81 -13.22 4.72 8.90
CA SER A 81 -12.40 4.65 7.68
C SER A 81 -13.04 3.79 6.59
N ILE A 82 -13.63 2.64 6.97
CA ILE A 82 -14.32 1.73 6.05
C ILE A 82 -15.60 2.40 5.53
N LEU A 83 -16.39 3.03 6.40
CA LEU A 83 -17.59 3.76 5.99
C LEU A 83 -17.26 4.95 5.09
N GLY A 84 -16.16 5.66 5.37
CA GLY A 84 -15.67 6.74 4.52
C GLY A 84 -15.24 6.25 3.14
N ALA A 85 -14.47 5.16 3.08
CA ALA A 85 -14.06 4.54 1.82
C ALA A 85 -15.25 4.00 1.02
N PHE A 86 -16.21 3.36 1.69
CA PHE A 86 -17.46 2.90 1.07
C PHE A 86 -18.26 4.05 0.49
N TRP A 87 -18.49 5.10 1.28
CA TRP A 87 -19.28 6.24 0.85
C TRP A 87 -18.64 6.97 -0.32
N ASP A 88 -17.31 7.16 -0.27
CA ASP A 88 -16.54 7.80 -1.34
C ASP A 88 -16.57 7.00 -2.64
N HIS A 89 -16.47 5.68 -2.57
CA HIS A 89 -16.54 4.84 -3.76
C HIS A 89 -17.97 4.76 -4.32
N TYR A 90 -18.97 4.62 -3.44
CA TYR A 90 -20.38 4.54 -3.80
C TYR A 90 -20.89 5.80 -4.52
N ARG A 91 -20.51 6.99 -4.05
CA ARG A 91 -20.95 8.27 -4.67
C ARG A 91 -20.40 8.48 -6.08
N HIS A 92 -19.22 7.93 -6.38
CA HIS A 92 -18.58 8.09 -7.67
C HIS A 92 -18.95 6.96 -8.64
N GLY A 93 -19.41 5.82 -8.15
CA GLY A 93 -19.82 4.69 -8.97
C GLY A 93 -18.67 4.06 -9.75
N TYR A 94 -17.47 4.06 -9.16
CA TYR A 94 -16.29 3.45 -9.78
C TYR A 94 -16.44 1.92 -9.85
N PRO A 95 -15.79 1.25 -10.82
CA PRO A 95 -15.61 -0.19 -10.77
C PRO A 95 -14.68 -0.59 -9.63
N SER A 96 -14.71 -1.88 -9.26
CA SER A 96 -13.87 -2.38 -8.18
C SER A 96 -12.40 -2.48 -8.58
N SER A 97 -12.15 -2.75 -9.86
CA SER A 97 -10.82 -2.77 -10.47
C SER A 97 -10.41 -1.38 -10.94
N LEU A 98 -9.20 -0.96 -10.56
CA LEU A 98 -8.57 0.29 -10.97
C LEU A 98 -8.20 0.31 -12.47
N ALA A 99 -8.07 -0.86 -13.10
CA ALA A 99 -7.73 -1.02 -14.50
C ALA A 99 -8.66 -2.08 -15.12
N ALA A 100 -9.95 -1.77 -15.15
CA ALA A 100 -10.97 -2.65 -15.70
C ALA A 100 -10.72 -2.96 -17.19
N ASN A 101 -10.04 -2.08 -17.91
CA ASN A 101 -9.70 -2.29 -19.31
C ASN A 101 -8.22 -2.69 -19.50
N PRO A 102 -7.93 -3.66 -20.39
CA PRO A 102 -6.57 -4.08 -20.68
C PRO A 102 -5.65 -2.95 -21.18
N GLU A 103 -6.20 -1.95 -21.88
CA GLU A 103 -5.41 -0.81 -22.37
C GLU A 103 -4.86 0.08 -21.26
N ASP A 104 -5.58 0.21 -20.14
CA ASP A 104 -5.15 1.00 -18.98
C ASP A 104 -3.92 0.36 -18.32
N VAL A 105 -3.89 -0.98 -18.28
CA VAL A 105 -2.75 -1.78 -17.81
C VAL A 105 -1.58 -1.67 -18.80
N TYR A 106 -1.85 -1.83 -20.09
CA TYR A 106 -0.81 -1.84 -21.13
C TYR A 106 -0.04 -0.53 -21.20
N ARG A 107 -0.74 0.60 -21.05
CA ARG A 107 -0.12 1.93 -21.12
C ARG A 107 0.42 2.42 -19.77
N LEU A 108 0.23 1.65 -18.68
CA LEU A 108 0.44 2.10 -17.30
C LEU A 108 -0.24 3.47 -17.04
N GLN A 109 -1.44 3.68 -17.59
CA GLN A 109 -2.16 4.96 -17.54
C GLN A 109 -3.23 4.99 -16.43
N PHE A 110 -3.25 3.99 -15.57
CA PHE A 110 -4.15 3.96 -14.41
C PHE A 110 -4.04 5.20 -13.52
N ASN A 111 -2.85 5.82 -13.44
CA ASN A 111 -2.63 7.05 -12.68
C ASN A 111 -3.32 8.29 -13.25
N LYS A 112 -3.85 8.24 -14.48
CA LYS A 112 -4.64 9.32 -15.10
C LYS A 112 -6.13 9.18 -14.83
N GLN A 113 -6.57 8.02 -14.33
CA GLN A 113 -7.97 7.78 -14.00
C GLN A 113 -8.31 8.49 -12.69
N PRO A 114 -9.46 9.19 -12.58
CA PRO A 114 -9.88 9.85 -11.34
C PRO A 114 -9.88 8.90 -10.14
N GLN A 115 -10.29 7.65 -10.35
CA GLN A 115 -10.29 6.58 -9.36
C GLN A 115 -8.92 6.36 -8.70
N TRP A 116 -7.81 6.59 -9.42
CA TRP A 116 -6.48 6.51 -8.84
C TRP A 116 -6.27 7.53 -7.73
N HIS A 117 -6.68 8.78 -7.96
CA HIS A 117 -6.46 9.87 -7.00
C HIS A 117 -7.47 9.85 -5.87
N ASP A 118 -8.74 9.58 -6.20
CA ASP A 118 -9.83 9.64 -5.24
C ASP A 118 -9.80 8.43 -4.29
N HIS A 119 -9.47 7.25 -4.82
CA HIS A 119 -9.55 6.01 -4.07
C HIS A 119 -8.19 5.33 -3.82
N PHE A 120 -7.38 5.14 -4.86
CA PHE A 120 -6.21 4.26 -4.74
C PHE A 120 -5.04 4.90 -3.98
N SER A 121 -4.70 6.14 -4.33
CA SER A 121 -3.61 6.91 -3.77
C SER A 121 -4.05 7.88 -2.67
N SER A 122 -5.33 7.85 -2.29
CA SER A 122 -5.87 8.75 -1.27
C SER A 122 -5.50 8.30 0.14
N PHE A 123 -5.32 9.28 1.03
CA PHE A 123 -5.06 9.02 2.45
C PHE A 123 -6.17 8.16 3.09
N ILE A 124 -7.44 8.50 2.83
CA ILE A 124 -8.60 7.84 3.43
C ILE A 124 -8.69 6.38 2.97
N GLY A 125 -8.48 6.11 1.67
CA GLY A 125 -8.52 4.75 1.13
C GLY A 125 -7.46 3.82 1.70
N ASN A 126 -6.34 4.38 2.19
CA ASN A 126 -5.22 3.62 2.75
C ASN A 126 -5.20 3.60 4.30
N PHE A 127 -6.03 4.40 4.96
CA PHE A 127 -5.93 4.63 6.41
C PHE A 127 -6.21 3.37 7.25
N SER A 128 -7.12 2.51 6.79
CA SER A 128 -7.52 1.29 7.49
C SER A 128 -6.37 0.32 7.75
N GLY A 129 -5.44 0.18 6.80
CA GLY A 129 -4.25 -0.66 6.96
C GLY A 129 -3.32 -0.16 8.06
N SER A 130 -3.09 1.16 8.13
CA SER A 130 -2.26 1.76 9.18
C SER A 130 -2.87 1.57 10.58
N LEU A 131 -4.19 1.71 10.72
CA LEU A 131 -4.91 1.49 11.98
C LEU A 131 -4.80 0.03 12.47
N LEU A 132 -4.93 -0.93 11.56
CA LEU A 132 -4.74 -2.34 11.87
C LEU A 132 -3.30 -2.62 12.30
N GLY A 133 -2.30 -2.00 11.64
CA GLY A 133 -0.91 -2.08 12.07
C GLY A 133 -0.70 -1.62 13.52
N ILE A 134 -1.29 -0.48 13.91
CA ILE A 134 -1.24 0.01 15.29
C ILE A 134 -1.95 -0.98 16.25
N LEU A 135 -3.10 -1.54 15.85
CA LEU A 135 -3.84 -2.49 16.66
C LEU A 135 -3.03 -3.76 16.93
N PHE A 136 -2.46 -4.39 15.89
CA PHE A 136 -1.63 -5.58 16.04
C PHE A 136 -0.33 -5.28 16.79
N GLY A 137 0.28 -4.11 16.57
CA GLY A 137 1.42 -3.65 17.36
C GLY A 137 1.08 -3.52 18.85
N TYR A 138 -0.10 -3.00 19.18
CA TYR A 138 -0.60 -2.94 20.55
C TYR A 138 -0.82 -4.33 21.16
N ILE A 139 -1.43 -5.26 20.40
CA ILE A 139 -1.62 -6.64 20.85
C ILE A 139 -0.26 -7.30 21.13
N LEU A 140 0.70 -7.20 20.21
CA LEU A 140 2.05 -7.73 20.41
C LEU A 140 2.75 -7.10 21.62
N TYR A 141 2.56 -5.79 21.84
CA TYR A 141 3.13 -5.12 23.02
C TYR A 141 2.54 -5.63 24.34
N MET A 142 1.21 -5.83 24.39
CA MET A 142 0.52 -6.26 25.61
C MET A 142 0.69 -7.76 25.90
N TYR A 143 0.67 -8.58 24.85
CA TYR A 143 0.64 -10.04 24.94
C TYR A 143 1.95 -10.71 24.54
N GLY A 144 3.01 -9.96 24.20
CA GLY A 144 4.26 -10.50 23.62
C GLY A 144 5.04 -11.54 24.43
N ARG A 145 4.58 -11.92 25.63
CA ARG A 145 5.10 -13.06 26.40
C ARG A 145 4.07 -14.18 26.65
N GLN A 146 2.80 -13.93 26.37
CA GLN A 146 1.71 -14.90 26.53
C GLN A 146 1.41 -15.53 25.17
N ARG A 147 1.20 -16.84 25.16
CA ARG A 147 0.74 -17.53 23.94
C ARG A 147 -0.76 -17.40 23.83
N ILE A 148 -1.25 -16.84 22.74
CA ILE A 148 -2.67 -16.72 22.40
C ILE A 148 -3.14 -18.04 21.76
N PHE A 149 -2.30 -18.66 20.93
CA PHE A 149 -2.63 -19.86 20.16
C PHE A 149 -2.05 -21.14 20.81
N THR A 150 -2.67 -21.61 21.89
CA THR A 150 -2.18 -22.76 22.67
C THR A 150 -2.80 -24.11 22.31
N SER A 151 -3.97 -24.12 21.66
CA SER A 151 -4.70 -25.33 21.30
C SER A 151 -4.67 -25.58 19.78
N SER A 152 -4.83 -26.83 19.36
CA SER A 152 -4.94 -27.17 17.93
C SER A 152 -6.13 -26.49 17.24
N ILE A 153 -7.20 -26.21 17.99
CA ILE A 153 -8.35 -25.44 17.48
C ILE A 153 -7.92 -23.98 17.21
N HIS A 154 -7.15 -23.37 18.12
CA HIS A 154 -6.66 -22.01 17.92
C HIS A 154 -5.71 -21.90 16.72
N GLU A 155 -4.87 -22.92 16.50
CA GLU A 155 -4.00 -22.98 15.31
C GLU A 155 -4.81 -23.09 14.01
N TYR A 156 -5.86 -23.92 13.98
CA TYR A 156 -6.76 -24.01 12.83
C TYR A 156 -7.47 -22.67 12.56
N ILE A 157 -8.02 -22.04 13.60
CA ILE A 157 -8.64 -20.71 13.51
C ILE A 157 -7.64 -19.69 12.98
N TRP A 158 -6.39 -19.74 13.45
CA TRP A 158 -5.33 -18.86 12.99
C TRP A 158 -5.05 -19.02 11.48
N TRP A 159 -4.94 -20.24 10.97
CA TRP A 159 -4.78 -20.49 9.53
C TRP A 159 -5.96 -19.97 8.70
N VAL A 160 -7.19 -20.22 9.17
CA VAL A 160 -8.41 -19.77 8.48
C VAL A 160 -8.49 -18.23 8.47
N LEU A 161 -8.19 -17.56 9.58
CA LEU A 161 -8.26 -16.10 9.68
C LEU A 161 -7.09 -15.39 8.99
N SER A 162 -5.93 -16.03 8.86
CA SER A 162 -4.79 -15.47 8.13
C SER A 162 -4.88 -15.79 6.64
N VAL A 163 -4.51 -17.01 6.26
CA VAL A 163 -4.44 -17.45 4.85
C VAL A 163 -5.82 -17.53 4.22
N GLY A 164 -6.86 -17.92 4.96
CA GLY A 164 -8.22 -17.95 4.43
C GLY A 164 -8.70 -16.55 4.04
N THR A 165 -8.48 -15.53 4.88
CA THR A 165 -8.81 -14.14 4.53
C THR A 165 -7.99 -13.62 3.34
N LEU A 166 -6.69 -13.92 3.26
CA LEU A 166 -5.86 -13.54 2.12
C LEU A 166 -6.32 -14.21 0.82
N THR A 167 -6.69 -15.50 0.90
CA THR A 167 -7.23 -16.25 -0.23
C THR A 167 -8.55 -15.61 -0.69
N VAL A 168 -9.47 -15.28 0.22
CA VAL A 168 -10.73 -14.61 -0.12
C VAL A 168 -10.47 -13.28 -0.82
N VAL A 169 -9.57 -12.45 -0.28
CA VAL A 169 -9.20 -11.17 -0.89
C VAL A 169 -8.67 -11.35 -2.32
N ALA A 170 -7.82 -12.36 -2.54
CA ALA A 170 -7.22 -12.62 -3.84
C ALA A 170 -8.19 -13.26 -4.84
N SER A 171 -9.09 -14.14 -4.37
CA SER A 171 -9.83 -15.05 -5.24
C SER A 171 -11.30 -14.68 -5.46
N LEU A 172 -11.93 -13.93 -4.55
CA LEU A 172 -13.37 -13.67 -4.60
C LEU A 172 -13.85 -13.04 -5.92
N PRO A 173 -13.17 -12.04 -6.51
CA PRO A 173 -13.60 -11.44 -7.77
C PRO A 173 -13.64 -12.40 -8.96
N PHE A 174 -12.95 -13.55 -8.89
CA PHE A 174 -12.99 -14.57 -9.94
C PHE A 174 -14.22 -15.48 -9.84
N PHE A 175 -14.83 -15.58 -8.66
CA PHE A 175 -15.99 -16.45 -8.42
C PHE A 175 -17.30 -15.68 -8.29
N VAL A 176 -17.23 -14.39 -7.92
CA VAL A 176 -18.39 -13.55 -7.66
C VAL A 176 -18.23 -12.25 -8.44
N ASP A 177 -19.30 -11.84 -9.13
CA ASP A 177 -19.40 -10.53 -9.76
C ASP A 177 -19.55 -9.44 -8.68
N VAL A 178 -18.40 -8.94 -8.22
CA VAL A 178 -18.31 -7.85 -7.23
C VAL A 178 -18.80 -6.52 -7.79
N ASP A 179 -18.83 -6.37 -9.12
CA ASP A 179 -19.23 -5.14 -9.81
C ASP A 179 -20.69 -5.14 -10.28
N ARG A 180 -21.49 -6.12 -9.83
CA ARG A 180 -22.93 -6.22 -10.12
C ARG A 180 -23.72 -4.94 -9.83
N SER A 181 -23.32 -4.17 -8.82
CA SER A 181 -23.94 -2.90 -8.46
C SER A 181 -22.90 -1.93 -7.87
N PRO A 182 -23.14 -0.61 -7.93
CA PRO A 182 -22.26 0.36 -7.26
C PRO A 182 -22.10 0.10 -5.76
N ALA A 183 -23.13 -0.43 -5.10
CA ALA A 183 -23.07 -0.79 -3.68
C ALA A 183 -22.16 -1.99 -3.42
N THR A 184 -22.23 -3.04 -4.25
CA THR A 184 -21.37 -4.23 -4.09
C THR A 184 -19.92 -3.92 -4.42
N SER A 185 -19.69 -3.08 -5.43
CA SER A 185 -18.34 -2.63 -5.81
C SER A 185 -17.70 -1.80 -4.70
N ALA A 186 -18.45 -0.81 -4.19
CA ALA A 186 -18.00 0.01 -3.07
C ALA A 186 -17.75 -0.79 -1.79
N LEU A 187 -18.62 -1.78 -1.51
CA LEU A 187 -18.45 -2.66 -0.35
C LEU A 187 -17.19 -3.50 -0.47
N TRP A 188 -16.97 -4.10 -1.64
CA TRP A 188 -15.78 -4.91 -1.89
C TRP A 188 -14.52 -4.07 -1.69
N VAL A 189 -14.43 -2.95 -2.40
CA VAL A 189 -13.27 -2.06 -2.37
C VAL A 189 -12.98 -1.51 -0.96
N ALA A 190 -14.02 -1.14 -0.20
CA ALA A 190 -13.87 -0.67 1.17
C ALA A 190 -13.35 -1.76 2.13
N LEU A 191 -13.60 -3.04 1.83
CA LEU A 191 -13.20 -4.17 2.66
C LEU A 191 -11.90 -4.84 2.22
N THR A 192 -11.54 -4.79 0.93
CA THR A 192 -10.36 -5.52 0.40
C THR A 192 -9.08 -5.17 1.16
N ARG A 193 -8.80 -3.87 1.34
CA ARG A 193 -7.59 -3.38 2.02
C ARG A 193 -7.54 -3.73 3.52
N PRO A 194 -8.58 -3.46 4.33
CA PRO A 194 -8.56 -3.87 5.73
C PRO A 194 -8.54 -5.38 5.92
N LEU A 195 -9.24 -6.16 5.08
CA LEU A 195 -9.18 -7.62 5.14
C LEU A 195 -7.78 -8.14 4.83
N PHE A 196 -7.11 -7.57 3.83
CA PHE A 196 -5.71 -7.90 3.52
C PHE A 196 -4.80 -7.60 4.72
N ALA A 197 -4.87 -6.39 5.26
CA ALA A 197 -4.07 -5.97 6.41
C ALA A 197 -4.37 -6.82 7.67
N PHE A 198 -5.62 -7.22 7.87
CA PHE A 198 -6.03 -8.10 8.95
C PHE A 198 -5.45 -9.51 8.80
N GLY A 199 -5.54 -10.10 7.60
CA GLY A 199 -4.96 -11.41 7.31
C GLY A 199 -3.44 -11.44 7.52
N ILE A 200 -2.73 -10.41 7.03
CA ILE A 200 -1.28 -10.25 7.27
C ILE A 200 -0.98 -10.05 8.77
N GLY A 201 -1.75 -9.22 9.46
CA GLY A 201 -1.56 -8.95 10.89
C GLY A 201 -1.70 -10.21 11.75
N ILE A 202 -2.73 -11.02 11.50
CA ILE A 202 -2.91 -12.32 12.18
C ILE A 202 -1.79 -13.29 11.81
N LEU A 203 -1.39 -13.35 10.55
CA LEU A 203 -0.28 -14.20 10.11
C LEU A 203 0.99 -13.89 10.91
N ILE A 204 1.37 -12.60 10.98
CA ILE A 204 2.53 -12.14 11.75
C ILE A 204 2.38 -12.46 13.24
N LEU A 205 1.20 -12.23 13.81
CA LEU A 205 0.93 -12.53 15.22
C LEU A 205 1.19 -14.00 15.55
N GLY A 206 0.66 -14.95 14.76
CA GLY A 206 0.93 -16.37 14.98
C GLY A 206 2.38 -16.76 14.72
N MET A 207 3.03 -16.18 13.70
CA MET A 207 4.46 -16.42 13.44
C MET A 207 5.34 -15.99 14.62
N SER A 208 4.98 -14.88 15.28
CA SER A 208 5.68 -14.38 16.47
C SER A 208 5.61 -15.36 17.65
N GLU A 209 4.54 -16.17 17.74
CA GLU A 209 4.36 -17.19 18.77
C GLU A 209 5.02 -18.54 18.43
N GLY A 210 5.59 -18.67 17.23
CA GLY A 210 6.22 -19.90 16.77
C GLY A 210 5.41 -20.73 15.78
N LEU A 211 4.22 -20.26 15.38
CA LEU A 211 3.42 -20.93 14.35
C LEU A 211 3.94 -20.63 12.94
N GLY A 212 3.45 -21.37 11.94
CA GLY A 212 3.66 -21.05 10.52
C GLY A 212 4.71 -21.87 9.77
N GLY A 213 5.40 -22.80 10.43
CA GLY A 213 6.20 -23.85 9.77
C GLY A 213 7.03 -23.36 8.59
N VAL A 214 6.62 -23.74 7.37
CA VAL A 214 7.30 -23.38 6.11
C VAL A 214 7.28 -21.88 5.82
N ILE A 215 6.16 -21.19 6.06
CA ILE A 215 6.05 -19.74 5.81
C ILE A 215 7.01 -18.99 6.72
N LYS A 216 6.99 -19.34 8.01
CA LYS A 216 7.92 -18.77 9.00
C LYS A 216 9.37 -19.03 8.60
N TRP A 217 9.70 -20.28 8.25
CA TRP A 217 11.04 -20.66 7.81
C TRP A 217 11.50 -19.84 6.60
N ALA A 218 10.64 -19.65 5.59
CA ALA A 218 10.96 -18.84 4.41
C ALA A 218 11.17 -17.35 4.75
N CYS A 219 10.38 -16.80 5.66
CA CYS A 219 10.53 -15.42 6.13
C CYS A 219 11.79 -15.20 6.98
N GLU A 220 12.20 -16.18 7.79
CA GLU A 220 13.39 -16.12 8.64
C GLU A 220 14.68 -16.55 7.90
N TRP A 221 14.56 -16.96 6.64
CA TRP A 221 15.69 -17.42 5.85
C TRP A 221 16.70 -16.28 5.57
N SER A 222 18.00 -16.56 5.68
CA SER A 222 19.06 -15.54 5.56
C SER A 222 19.02 -14.72 4.26
N PRO A 223 18.78 -15.30 3.06
CA PRO A 223 18.59 -14.53 1.84
C PRO A 223 17.43 -13.54 1.91
N THR A 224 16.31 -13.91 2.55
CA THR A 224 15.13 -13.06 2.71
C THR A 224 15.48 -11.77 3.44
N TYR A 225 16.41 -11.80 4.41
CA TYR A 225 16.91 -10.59 5.08
C TYR A 225 17.58 -9.61 4.11
N TYR A 226 18.39 -10.09 3.16
CA TYR A 226 19.05 -9.23 2.18
C TYR A 226 18.06 -8.71 1.14
N LEU A 227 17.12 -9.55 0.69
CA LEU A 227 16.05 -9.13 -0.22
C LEU A 227 15.14 -8.08 0.44
N ALA A 228 14.85 -8.23 1.74
CA ALA A 228 14.09 -7.26 2.50
C ALA A 228 14.80 -5.89 2.58
N LYS A 229 16.14 -5.85 2.69
CA LYS A 229 16.89 -4.59 2.62
C LYS A 229 16.79 -3.91 1.26
N LEU A 230 16.80 -4.69 0.17
CA LEU A 230 16.66 -4.15 -1.18
C LEU A 230 15.23 -3.74 -1.53
N SER A 231 14.23 -4.17 -0.75
CA SER A 231 12.81 -3.98 -1.08
C SER A 231 12.42 -2.52 -1.34
N TYR A 232 12.97 -1.57 -0.57
CA TYR A 232 12.72 -0.15 -0.78
C TYR A 232 13.29 0.36 -2.12
N THR A 233 14.51 -0.04 -2.45
CA THR A 233 15.15 0.34 -3.72
C THR A 233 14.49 -0.35 -4.91
N VAL A 234 14.01 -1.59 -4.74
CA VAL A 234 13.14 -2.28 -5.72
C VAL A 234 11.84 -1.51 -5.91
N TYR A 235 11.20 -1.09 -4.82
CA TYR A 235 9.95 -0.35 -4.85
C TYR A 235 10.08 0.94 -5.67
N ILE A 236 11.16 1.71 -5.49
CA ILE A 236 11.40 2.93 -6.26
C ILE A 236 11.88 2.63 -7.68
N GLY A 237 12.72 1.62 -7.87
CA GLY A 237 13.38 1.37 -9.16
C GLY A 237 12.51 0.65 -10.20
N HIS A 238 11.61 -0.24 -9.78
CA HIS A 238 10.89 -1.11 -10.72
C HIS A 238 10.03 -0.37 -11.75
N PRO A 239 9.30 0.72 -11.45
CA PRO A 239 8.46 1.37 -12.46
C PRO A 239 9.31 2.00 -13.56
N ILE A 240 10.53 2.45 -13.24
CA ILE A 240 11.46 3.01 -14.22
C ILE A 240 11.79 1.95 -15.29
N LEU A 241 12.11 0.73 -14.86
CA LEU A 241 12.39 -0.38 -15.77
C LEU A 241 11.16 -0.75 -16.61
N GLN A 242 9.98 -0.80 -15.99
CA GLN A 242 8.73 -1.11 -16.68
C GLN A 242 8.38 -0.05 -17.73
N HIS A 243 8.55 1.24 -17.40
CA HIS A 243 8.34 2.34 -18.33
C HIS A 243 9.35 2.32 -19.48
N ILE A 244 10.63 2.04 -19.22
CA ILE A 244 11.63 1.88 -20.28
C ILE A 244 11.24 0.73 -21.20
N ARG A 245 10.87 -0.43 -20.65
CA ARG A 245 10.44 -1.58 -21.45
C ARG A 245 9.27 -1.19 -22.35
N ILE A 246 8.20 -0.64 -21.79
CA ILE A 246 7.00 -0.25 -22.54
C ILE A 246 7.31 0.82 -23.59
N GLY A 247 8.16 1.80 -23.26
CA GLY A 247 8.60 2.84 -24.21
C GLY A 247 9.45 2.30 -25.37
N LEU A 248 10.15 1.18 -25.17
CA LEU A 248 10.92 0.48 -26.20
C LEU A 248 10.07 -0.50 -27.04
N MET A 249 8.85 -0.82 -26.61
CA MET A 249 7.95 -1.70 -27.35
C MET A 249 7.51 -1.04 -28.65
N ARG A 250 7.79 -1.69 -29.78
CA ARG A 250 7.40 -1.21 -31.13
C ARG A 250 6.24 -1.98 -31.75
N HIS A 251 5.81 -3.07 -31.13
CA HIS A 251 4.73 -3.92 -31.60
C HIS A 251 3.81 -4.29 -30.44
N PRO A 252 2.51 -4.51 -30.71
CA PRO A 252 1.59 -5.03 -29.71
C PRO A 252 2.00 -6.45 -29.30
N VAL A 253 1.96 -6.72 -28.00
CA VAL A 253 2.19 -8.06 -27.44
C VAL A 253 0.85 -8.71 -27.19
N HIS A 254 0.70 -9.95 -27.63
CA HIS A 254 -0.46 -10.74 -27.26
C HIS A 254 -0.35 -11.11 -25.77
N ILE A 255 -1.36 -10.77 -25.00
CA ILE A 255 -1.37 -10.99 -23.56
C ILE A 255 -2.18 -12.25 -23.28
N ASP A 256 -1.47 -13.31 -22.93
CA ASP A 256 -2.02 -14.51 -22.32
C ASP A 256 -1.44 -14.69 -20.90
N GLU A 257 -2.02 -15.61 -20.13
CA GLU A 257 -1.65 -15.86 -18.73
C GLU A 257 -0.17 -16.25 -18.58
N VAL A 258 0.36 -17.08 -19.49
CA VAL A 258 1.75 -17.54 -19.46
C VAL A 258 2.68 -16.37 -19.77
N THR A 259 2.36 -15.59 -20.79
CA THR A 259 3.12 -14.37 -21.13
C THR A 259 3.13 -13.38 -19.96
N MET A 260 2.00 -13.17 -19.28
CA MET A 260 1.95 -12.31 -18.08
C MET A 260 2.87 -12.81 -16.96
N ILE A 261 2.87 -14.12 -16.68
CA ILE A 261 3.72 -14.72 -15.65
C ILE A 261 5.20 -14.55 -16.02
N ILE A 262 5.58 -14.78 -17.29
CA ILE A 262 6.96 -14.60 -17.75
C ILE A 262 7.40 -13.14 -17.60
N ILE A 263 6.55 -12.18 -18.00
CA ILE A 263 6.82 -10.75 -17.87
C ILE A 263 6.97 -10.36 -16.40
N LEU A 264 6.11 -10.87 -15.52
CA LEU A 264 6.18 -10.63 -14.08
C LEU A 264 7.49 -11.14 -13.48
N LEU A 265 7.87 -12.38 -13.78
CA LEU A 265 9.12 -12.97 -13.29
C LEU A 265 10.36 -12.22 -13.81
N ALA A 266 10.33 -11.81 -15.08
CA ALA A 266 11.38 -10.99 -15.67
C ALA A 266 11.48 -9.61 -15.00
N ASP A 267 10.35 -8.95 -14.71
CA ASP A 267 10.31 -7.68 -13.98
C ASP A 267 10.86 -7.81 -12.56
N ILE A 268 10.46 -8.87 -11.83
CA ILE A 268 10.96 -9.12 -10.48
C ILE A 268 12.49 -9.29 -10.52
N ALA A 269 13.00 -10.16 -11.39
CA ALA A 269 14.43 -10.41 -11.50
C ALA A 269 15.20 -9.13 -11.90
N ALA A 270 14.73 -8.40 -12.91
CA ALA A 270 15.36 -7.17 -13.36
C ALA A 270 15.34 -6.08 -12.28
N ALA A 271 14.24 -5.96 -11.53
CA ALA A 271 14.10 -4.97 -10.47
C ALA A 271 15.06 -5.25 -9.31
N PHE A 272 15.24 -6.50 -8.89
CA PHE A 272 16.21 -6.85 -7.83
C PHE A 272 17.65 -6.63 -8.28
N ILE A 273 18.00 -6.95 -9.53
CA ILE A 273 19.35 -6.67 -10.07
C ILE A 273 19.61 -5.17 -10.12
N PHE A 274 18.65 -4.40 -10.63
CA PHE A 274 18.75 -2.94 -10.71
C PHE A 274 18.83 -2.30 -9.32
N ALA A 275 18.01 -2.76 -8.38
CA ALA A 275 18.03 -2.29 -6.99
C ALA A 275 19.37 -2.58 -6.31
N LEU A 276 19.95 -3.76 -6.54
CA LEU A 276 21.28 -4.10 -6.03
C LEU A 276 22.34 -3.11 -6.55
N LEU A 277 22.34 -2.82 -7.85
CA LEU A 277 23.25 -1.84 -8.45
C LEU A 277 23.06 -0.43 -7.86
N LEU A 278 21.80 0.01 -7.74
CA LEU A 278 21.49 1.31 -7.13
C LEU A 278 21.93 1.40 -5.67
N THR A 279 21.70 0.35 -4.89
CA THR A 279 22.10 0.32 -3.48
C THR A 279 23.61 0.33 -3.33
N LEU A 280 24.36 -0.41 -4.16
CA LEU A 280 25.82 -0.44 -4.12
C LEU A 280 26.46 0.87 -4.59
N LEU A 281 25.93 1.48 -5.65
CA LEU A 281 26.53 2.67 -6.28
C LEU A 281 26.10 3.99 -5.63
N PHE A 282 24.90 4.03 -5.03
CA PHE A 282 24.35 5.25 -4.46
C PHE A 282 24.05 5.07 -2.97
N GLU A 283 23.15 4.18 -2.58
CA GLU A 283 22.66 4.13 -1.20
C GLU A 283 23.78 3.93 -0.17
N MET A 284 24.68 2.96 -0.40
CA MET A 284 25.81 2.68 0.50
C MET A 284 26.80 3.86 0.61
N PRO A 285 27.34 4.43 -0.49
CA PRO A 285 28.28 5.55 -0.38
C PRO A 285 27.64 6.81 0.21
N PHE A 286 26.38 7.11 -0.11
CA PHE A 286 25.67 8.24 0.48
C PHE A 286 25.41 8.05 1.98
N ASN A 287 25.08 6.83 2.41
CA ASN A 287 24.90 6.52 3.83
C ASN A 287 26.22 6.66 4.60
N GLU A 288 27.34 6.22 4.02
CA GLU A 288 28.65 6.40 4.64
C GLU A 288 29.06 7.88 4.72
N LEU A 289 28.83 8.66 3.65
CA LEU A 289 29.06 10.10 3.66
C LEU A 289 28.23 10.81 4.73
N ALA A 290 26.95 10.46 4.87
CA ALA A 290 26.08 10.99 5.91
C ALA A 290 26.60 10.64 7.31
N ASN A 291 27.02 9.39 7.51
CA ASN A 291 27.60 8.94 8.78
C ASN A 291 28.87 9.73 9.13
N MET A 292 29.76 9.97 8.16
CA MET A 292 30.96 10.79 8.35
C MET A 292 30.61 12.23 8.76
N MET A 293 29.63 12.85 8.09
CA MET A 293 29.16 14.20 8.42
C MET A 293 28.58 14.30 9.83
N PHE A 294 27.68 13.39 10.21
CA PHE A 294 27.02 13.42 11.52
C PHE A 294 27.93 12.95 12.66
N ARG A 295 28.90 12.07 12.39
CA ARG A 295 29.94 11.66 13.36
C ARG A 295 30.87 12.83 13.70
N THR A 296 31.26 13.61 12.70
CA THR A 296 32.10 14.81 12.88
C THR A 296 31.40 15.85 13.75
N LYS A 297 30.09 16.07 13.54
CA LYS A 297 29.30 17.02 14.35
C LYS A 297 29.25 16.62 15.84
N ARG A 298 29.03 15.34 16.14
CA ARG A 298 28.98 14.81 17.52
C ARG A 298 30.30 14.97 18.28
N ILE A 299 31.44 14.80 17.61
CA ILE A 299 32.77 14.99 18.22
C ILE A 299 33.01 16.47 18.52
N SER A 300 32.66 17.38 17.58
CA SER A 300 32.81 18.82 17.79
C SER A 300 31.95 19.38 18.93
N GLU A 301 30.76 18.82 19.16
CA GLU A 301 29.87 19.20 20.28
C GLU A 301 30.34 18.63 21.62
N SER A 302 31.00 17.47 21.61
CA SER A 302 31.66 16.87 22.77
C SER A 302 32.88 17.70 23.21
N ASP A 303 33.70 18.14 22.26
CA ASP A 303 34.92 18.91 22.55
C ASP A 303 34.62 20.35 22.98
N LYS A 304 33.45 20.91 22.61
CA LYS A 304 32.97 22.21 23.12
C LYS A 304 32.36 22.14 24.53
N LYS A 305 32.06 20.95 25.04
CA LYS A 305 31.48 20.73 26.38
C LYS A 305 32.52 20.34 27.44
N LYS A 306 33.77 20.14 27.05
CA LYS A 306 34.92 19.99 27.96
C LYS A 306 35.61 21.34 28.12
#